data_AF-A0A316DUC9-F1
#
_entry.id   AF-A0A316DUC9-F1
#
_cell.length_a   1.000
_cell.length_b   1.000
_cell.length_c   1.000
_cell.angle_alpha   90.00
_cell.angle_beta   90.00
_cell.angle_gamma   90.00
#
_symmetry.space_group_name_H-M   'P 1'
#
loop_
_entity.id
_entity.type
_entity.pdbx_description
1 polymer ?
#
loop_
_entity_poly.entity_id
_entity_poly.type
_entity_poly.pdbx_seq_one_letter_code
_entity_poly.pdbx_strand_id
1 'polypeptide(L)'
;MKTKIIWLTVMLIWGVQYGTHSQIRKSSEVNKKMEIHDLLGTKVVFVVNNESKQVSQLVLDGDFPLMKRKAVRTFPNSSFYTGMLKGKYKITKKGILPMLNTLIMMHKDSPFFEEDPFFPGDHFFPGDHFNIGAARVEIVSNTKTDLNLRRIE
;
A
#
# COMPACT_ATOMS: atom_id res chain seq x y z
N MET A 1 -18.98 80.16 23.66
CA MET A 1 -20.00 79.35 22.94
C MET A 1 -19.79 77.90 23.34
N LYS A 2 -20.60 77.39 24.27
CA LYS A 2 -21.79 76.55 24.04
C LYS A 2 -21.45 75.10 23.61
N THR A 3 -21.57 74.17 24.59
CA THR A 3 -22.24 72.83 24.54
C THR A 3 -21.66 71.72 23.63
N LYS A 4 -21.51 70.41 23.96
CA LYS A 4 -21.95 69.43 25.02
C LYS A 4 -20.89 68.28 25.07
N ILE A 5 -20.34 67.80 26.20
CA ILE A 5 -20.78 66.75 27.17
C ILE A 5 -21.26 65.46 26.44
N ILE A 6 -20.71 64.25 26.61
CA ILE A 6 -20.87 63.30 27.74
C ILE A 6 -19.83 62.15 27.67
N TRP A 7 -19.38 61.73 28.86
CA TRP A 7 -18.53 60.58 29.21
C TRP A 7 -19.12 59.20 28.87
N LEU A 8 -18.28 58.19 28.62
CA LEU A 8 -18.55 56.83 29.13
C LEU A 8 -17.28 56.00 29.30
N THR A 9 -16.91 55.80 30.55
CA THR A 9 -16.04 54.73 31.08
C THR A 9 -16.75 53.39 31.02
N VAL A 10 -16.10 52.32 30.54
CA VAL A 10 -16.29 50.96 31.07
C VAL A 10 -14.96 50.20 30.99
N MET A 11 -14.39 49.94 32.17
CA MET A 11 -13.42 48.88 32.42
C MET A 11 -14.13 47.52 32.37
N LEU A 12 -13.50 46.52 31.77
CA LEU A 12 -13.70 45.12 32.12
C LEU A 12 -12.35 44.39 32.10
N ILE A 13 -11.79 44.29 33.30
CA ILE A 13 -10.73 43.36 33.71
C ILE A 13 -11.36 41.97 33.81
N TRP A 14 -10.80 40.94 33.19
CA TRP A 14 -10.82 39.56 33.71
C TRP A 14 -9.57 38.82 33.19
N GLY A 15 -8.46 39.00 33.90
CA GLY A 15 -7.53 37.90 34.15
C GLY A 15 -7.93 37.23 35.47
N VAL A 16 -7.46 35.98 35.66
CA VAL A 16 -7.57 35.05 36.83
C VAL A 16 -8.24 33.74 36.35
N GLN A 17 -7.83 32.51 36.68
CA GLN A 17 -6.67 31.90 37.36
C GLN A 17 -7.00 30.39 37.40
N TYR A 18 -6.09 29.54 36.91
CA TYR A 18 -5.75 28.15 37.33
C TYR A 18 -6.85 27.08 37.54
N GLY A 19 -6.59 25.89 36.96
CA GLY A 19 -7.23 24.63 37.34
C GLY A 19 -6.43 23.43 36.84
N THR A 20 -6.03 22.56 37.76
CA THR A 20 -5.17 21.37 37.62
C THR A 20 -5.83 20.18 36.91
N HIS A 21 -4.98 19.37 36.25
CA HIS A 21 -5.08 17.91 36.12
C HIS A 21 -6.37 17.30 35.51
N SER A 22 -6.29 16.88 34.24
CA SER A 22 -6.92 15.62 33.82
C SER A 22 -6.24 15.04 32.57
N GLN A 23 -5.91 13.76 32.71
CA GLN A 23 -5.62 12.76 31.69
C GLN A 23 -6.52 12.84 30.44
N ILE A 24 -6.14 12.03 29.45
CA ILE A 24 -6.86 11.71 28.19
C ILE A 24 -6.38 12.55 26.99
N ARG A 25 -5.15 12.28 26.54
CA ARG A 25 -4.89 12.32 25.10
C ARG A 25 -5.60 11.12 24.48
N LYS A 26 -6.77 11.40 23.90
CA LYS A 26 -7.58 10.47 23.13
C LYS A 26 -6.70 9.68 22.17
N SER A 27 -6.72 8.37 22.37
CA SER A 27 -6.63 7.38 21.28
C SER A 27 -7.48 7.89 20.12
N SER A 28 -6.83 8.42 19.09
CA SER A 28 -7.46 8.59 17.79
C SER A 28 -7.20 7.31 17.01
N GLU A 29 -7.97 6.28 17.36
CA GLU A 29 -8.52 5.33 16.39
C GLU A 29 -9.19 6.15 15.28
N VAL A 30 -8.40 6.58 14.29
CA VAL A 30 -8.94 6.89 12.98
C VAL A 30 -8.88 5.59 12.22
N ASN A 31 -9.99 4.86 12.29
CA ASN A 31 -10.35 3.76 11.41
C ASN A 31 -9.82 4.01 10.00
N LYS A 32 -8.69 3.38 9.66
CA LYS A 32 -8.22 3.30 8.28
C LYS A 32 -9.21 2.38 7.58
N LYS A 33 -10.22 3.01 6.98
CA LYS A 33 -11.33 2.44 6.21
C LYS A 33 -10.83 1.21 5.46
N MET A 34 -11.33 0.03 5.86
CA MET A 34 -11.12 -1.22 5.15
C MET A 34 -11.83 -1.09 3.80
N GLU A 35 -11.09 -0.75 2.74
CA GLU A 35 -11.64 -0.68 1.39
C GLU A 35 -11.85 -2.11 0.86
N ILE A 36 -13.11 -2.53 0.81
CA ILE A 36 -13.52 -3.76 0.14
C ILE A 36 -13.72 -3.41 -1.35
N HIS A 37 -12.69 -3.62 -2.16
CA HIS A 37 -12.76 -3.47 -3.63
C HIS A 37 -13.25 -4.78 -4.27
N ASP A 38 -14.52 -5.11 -4.07
CA ASP A 38 -15.06 -6.45 -4.39
C ASP A 38 -15.47 -6.70 -5.85
N LEU A 39 -15.20 -5.79 -6.79
CA LEU A 39 -15.49 -6.02 -8.22
C LEU A 39 -14.32 -5.80 -9.18
N LEU A 40 -13.32 -4.98 -8.83
CA LEU A 40 -12.21 -4.62 -9.73
C LEU A 40 -10.85 -5.12 -9.27
N GLY A 41 -10.69 -5.54 -8.02
CA GLY A 41 -9.38 -5.86 -7.45
C GLY A 41 -8.48 -4.62 -7.30
N THR A 42 -7.43 -4.74 -6.50
CA THR A 42 -6.44 -3.68 -6.24
C THR A 42 -5.24 -3.85 -7.16
N LYS A 43 -4.87 -2.80 -7.90
CA LYS A 43 -3.68 -2.81 -8.76
C LYS A 43 -2.41 -2.84 -7.94
N VAL A 44 -1.53 -3.77 -8.30
CA VAL A 44 -0.28 -4.01 -7.61
C VAL A 44 0.86 -4.15 -8.60
N VAL A 45 2.06 -3.87 -8.12
CA VAL A 45 3.32 -4.10 -8.83
C VAL A 45 4.09 -5.18 -8.08
N PHE A 46 4.45 -6.22 -8.81
CA PHE A 46 5.35 -7.27 -8.35
C PHE A 46 6.79 -6.81 -8.54
N VAL A 47 7.59 -6.86 -7.48
CA VAL A 47 9.02 -6.58 -7.56
C VAL A 47 9.77 -7.89 -7.53
N VAL A 48 10.32 -8.27 -8.68
CA VAL A 48 11.00 -9.55 -8.89
C VAL A 48 12.50 -9.31 -8.86
N ASN A 49 13.21 -10.02 -7.99
CA ASN A 49 14.66 -9.97 -7.96
C ASN A 49 15.24 -10.67 -9.21
N ASN A 50 16.14 -10.01 -9.92
CA ASN A 50 16.65 -10.52 -11.20
C ASN A 50 17.64 -11.68 -11.06
N GLU A 51 18.29 -11.84 -9.91
CA GLU A 51 19.20 -12.96 -9.62
C GLU A 51 18.42 -14.20 -9.19
N SER A 52 17.59 -14.08 -8.16
CA SER A 52 16.86 -15.22 -7.59
C SER A 52 15.59 -15.58 -8.37
N LYS A 53 15.11 -14.67 -9.24
CA LYS A 53 13.82 -14.76 -9.94
C LYS A 53 12.61 -14.86 -9.00
N GLN A 54 12.78 -14.52 -7.73
CA GLN A 54 11.71 -14.54 -6.74
C GLN A 54 11.03 -13.18 -6.59
N VAL A 55 9.73 -13.19 -6.28
CA VAL A 55 8.99 -11.98 -5.92
C VAL A 55 9.39 -11.55 -4.52
N SER A 56 10.12 -10.45 -4.43
CA SER A 56 10.61 -9.90 -3.15
C SER A 56 9.54 -9.18 -2.35
N GLN A 57 8.54 -8.59 -3.03
CA GLN A 57 7.47 -7.80 -2.42
C GLN A 57 6.36 -7.48 -3.43
N LEU A 58 5.21 -7.09 -2.88
CA LEU A 58 4.09 -6.48 -3.61
C LEU A 58 3.95 -5.02 -3.18
N VAL A 59 3.77 -4.12 -4.14
CA VAL A 59 3.56 -2.68 -3.89
C VAL A 59 2.23 -2.27 -4.50
N LEU A 60 1.51 -1.33 -3.88
CA LEU A 60 0.33 -0.73 -4.52
C LEU A 60 0.78 0.05 -5.75
N ASP A 61 0.05 -0.09 -6.85
CA ASP A 61 0.33 0.61 -8.11
C ASP A 61 0.43 2.13 -7.92
N GLY A 62 -0.51 2.71 -7.16
CA GLY A 62 -0.51 4.15 -6.85
C GLY A 62 0.65 4.62 -5.98
N ASP A 63 1.34 3.72 -5.27
CA ASP A 63 2.51 4.03 -4.44
C ASP A 63 3.83 3.73 -5.18
N PHE A 64 3.78 3.13 -6.37
CA PHE A 64 4.95 2.70 -7.12
C PHE A 64 5.56 3.86 -7.94
N PRO A 65 6.90 3.99 -8.01
CA PRO A 65 7.53 5.05 -8.80
C PRO A 65 7.26 4.94 -10.31
N LEU A 66 6.62 5.94 -10.90
CA LEU A 66 6.35 5.99 -12.35
C LEU A 66 7.61 6.16 -13.22
N MET A 67 8.73 6.61 -12.64
CA MET A 67 10.00 6.74 -13.35
C MET A 67 10.90 5.54 -13.07
N LYS A 68 11.32 4.81 -14.11
CA LYS A 68 12.23 3.66 -14.00
C LYS A 68 13.50 3.96 -13.20
N ARG A 69 14.12 5.14 -13.44
CA ARG A 69 15.29 5.58 -12.67
C ARG A 69 15.04 5.65 -11.16
N LYS A 70 13.83 6.03 -10.73
CA LYS A 70 13.45 6.07 -9.31
C LYS A 70 13.13 4.67 -8.81
N ALA A 71 12.43 3.85 -9.60
CA ALA A 71 12.12 2.47 -9.26
C ALA A 71 13.40 1.64 -9.03
N VAL A 72 14.38 1.70 -9.93
CA VAL A 72 15.65 0.96 -9.82
C VAL A 72 16.52 1.46 -8.65
N ARG A 73 16.41 2.74 -8.27
CA ARG A 73 17.08 3.26 -7.06
C ARG A 73 16.46 2.70 -5.79
N THR A 74 15.13 2.58 -5.74
CA THR A 74 14.40 2.04 -4.58
C THR A 74 14.53 0.52 -4.51
N PHE A 75 14.50 -0.15 -5.66
CA PHE A 75 14.51 -1.60 -5.82
C PHE A 75 15.64 -1.99 -6.78
N PRO A 76 16.89 -2.01 -6.31
CA PRO A 76 18.03 -2.35 -7.14
C PRO A 76 17.91 -3.80 -7.64
N ASN A 77 18.45 -4.05 -8.84
CA ASN A 77 18.51 -5.36 -9.48
C ASN A 77 17.15 -6.10 -9.53
N SER A 78 16.09 -5.37 -9.87
CA SER A 78 14.73 -5.89 -9.91
C SER A 78 14.06 -5.60 -11.25
N SER A 79 13.12 -6.46 -11.62
CA SER A 79 12.16 -6.26 -12.70
C SER A 79 10.76 -6.10 -12.11
N PHE A 80 9.89 -5.42 -12.84
CA PHE A 80 8.60 -5.00 -12.33
C PHE A 80 7.47 -5.50 -13.23
N TYR A 81 6.45 -6.13 -12.65
CA TYR A 81 5.31 -6.66 -13.40
C TYR A 81 4.01 -6.15 -12.79
N THR A 82 3.06 -5.84 -13.65
CA THR A 82 1.73 -5.42 -13.22
C THR A 82 0.90 -6.62 -12.76
N GLY A 83 -0.11 -6.35 -11.95
CA GLY A 83 -1.04 -7.38 -11.54
C GLY A 83 -2.18 -6.88 -10.69
N MET A 84 -2.95 -7.84 -10.17
CA MET A 84 -4.19 -7.61 -9.45
C MET A 84 -4.24 -8.43 -8.17
N LEU A 85 -4.71 -7.80 -7.09
CA LEU A 85 -4.99 -8.45 -5.82
C LEU A 85 -6.49 -8.36 -5.53
N LYS A 86 -7.14 -9.51 -5.33
CA LYS A 86 -8.56 -9.63 -4.95
C LYS A 86 -8.68 -10.23 -3.56
N GLY A 87 -9.03 -9.39 -2.59
CA GLY A 87 -9.12 -9.74 -1.18
C GLY A 87 -8.53 -8.66 -0.28
N LYS A 88 -8.35 -9.01 1.00
CA LYS A 88 -7.85 -8.07 2.01
C LYS A 88 -6.32 -8.10 2.06
N TYR A 89 -5.72 -6.96 2.42
CA TYR A 89 -4.29 -6.85 2.61
C TYR A 89 -3.96 -5.88 3.74
N LYS A 90 -2.74 -5.99 4.28
CA LYS A 90 -2.17 -5.04 5.24
C LYS A 90 -1.10 -4.21 4.56
N ILE A 91 -1.12 -2.91 4.76
CA ILE A 91 -0.02 -2.02 4.35
C ILE A 91 1.12 -2.16 5.36
N THR A 92 2.33 -2.32 4.87
CA THR A 92 3.57 -2.50 5.64
C THR A 92 4.62 -1.50 5.16
N LYS A 93 5.75 -1.41 5.86
CA LYS A 93 6.89 -0.58 5.42
C LYS A 93 7.51 -1.04 4.09
N LYS A 94 7.26 -2.28 3.67
CA LYS A 94 7.83 -2.90 2.46
C LYS A 94 6.79 -3.08 1.33
N GLY A 95 5.67 -2.36 1.39
CA GLY A 95 4.54 -2.53 0.47
C GLY A 95 3.36 -3.22 1.15
N ILE A 96 2.72 -4.17 0.49
CA ILE A 96 1.52 -4.83 1.01
C ILE A 96 1.76 -6.31 1.34
N LEU A 97 1.01 -6.78 2.35
CA LEU A 97 0.94 -8.18 2.73
C LEU A 97 -0.50 -8.69 2.50
N PRO A 98 -0.72 -9.58 1.52
CA PRO A 98 -2.02 -10.21 1.29
C PRO A 98 -2.46 -11.02 2.53
N MET A 99 -3.74 -10.90 2.91
CA MET A 99 -4.34 -11.74 3.95
C MET A 99 -4.69 -13.12 3.40
N LEU A 100 -4.88 -14.10 4.29
CA LEU A 100 -5.28 -15.47 3.92
C LEU A 100 -6.45 -15.50 2.92
N ASN A 101 -6.40 -16.45 2.00
CA ASN A 101 -7.38 -16.67 0.92
C ASN A 101 -7.53 -15.51 -0.08
N THR A 102 -6.61 -14.54 -0.07
CA THR A 102 -6.54 -13.50 -1.11
C THR A 102 -6.01 -14.12 -2.40
N LEU A 103 -6.65 -13.76 -3.52
CA LEU A 103 -6.21 -14.13 -4.86
C LEU A 103 -5.32 -13.03 -5.43
N ILE A 104 -4.23 -13.44 -6.07
CA ILE A 104 -3.19 -12.54 -6.56
C ILE A 104 -2.84 -13.01 -7.97
N MET A 105 -2.87 -12.10 -8.94
CA MET A 105 -2.60 -12.37 -10.34
C MET A 105 -1.45 -11.48 -10.80
N MET A 106 -0.41 -12.09 -11.36
CA MET A 106 0.68 -11.38 -12.05
C MET A 106 0.48 -11.52 -13.56
N HIS A 107 0.57 -10.40 -14.29
CA HIS A 107 0.63 -10.39 -15.74
C HIS A 107 2.10 -10.54 -16.19
N LYS A 108 2.45 -11.72 -16.71
CA LYS A 108 3.83 -12.06 -17.12
C LYS A 108 4.26 -11.39 -18.42
N ASP A 109 3.29 -11.05 -19.26
CA ASP A 109 3.46 -10.37 -20.54
C ASP A 109 3.23 -8.85 -20.46
N SER A 110 2.93 -8.33 -19.27
CA SER A 110 2.74 -6.90 -19.02
C SER A 110 3.75 -6.39 -17.98
N PRO A 111 5.02 -6.22 -18.39
CA PRO A 111 6.00 -5.58 -17.53
C PRO A 111 5.56 -4.13 -17.24
N PHE A 112 5.92 -3.63 -16.07
CA PHE A 112 5.58 -2.26 -15.67
C PHE A 112 6.37 -1.23 -16.50
N PHE A 113 7.61 -1.57 -16.90
CA PHE A 113 8.39 -0.81 -17.87
C PHE A 113 8.68 -1.70 -19.09
N GLU A 114 8.51 -1.18 -20.31
CA GLU A 114 8.63 -1.95 -21.56
C GLU A 114 9.98 -2.68 -21.74
N GLU A 115 11.03 -2.14 -21.16
CA GLU A 115 12.39 -2.69 -21.22
C GLU A 115 12.66 -3.79 -20.18
N ASP A 116 11.72 -4.10 -19.28
CA ASP A 116 11.95 -5.10 -18.25
C ASP A 116 11.97 -6.51 -18.86
N PRO A 117 12.89 -7.40 -18.42
CA PRO A 117 13.00 -8.76 -18.88
C PRO A 117 11.70 -9.56 -18.82
N PHE A 118 11.58 -10.60 -19.65
CA PHE A 118 10.50 -11.58 -19.53
C PHE A 118 10.57 -12.34 -18.19
N PHE A 119 9.42 -12.64 -17.60
CA PHE A 119 9.33 -13.45 -16.39
C PHE A 119 9.33 -14.95 -16.74
N PRO A 120 10.40 -15.71 -16.44
CA PRO A 120 10.43 -17.14 -16.71
C PRO A 120 9.49 -17.86 -15.74
N GLY A 121 8.28 -18.16 -16.20
CA GLY A 121 7.24 -18.81 -15.41
C GLY A 121 7.16 -20.32 -15.59
N ASP A 122 8.08 -20.91 -16.35
CA ASP A 122 7.92 -22.26 -16.93
C ASP A 122 8.09 -23.39 -15.89
N HIS A 123 8.61 -23.06 -14.71
CA HIS A 123 8.80 -24.00 -13.60
C HIS A 123 7.68 -23.95 -12.55
N PHE A 124 6.62 -23.18 -12.77
CA PHE A 124 5.53 -23.02 -11.82
C PHE A 124 4.33 -23.90 -12.22
N PHE A 125 4.07 -24.95 -11.45
CA PHE A 125 2.93 -25.84 -11.67
C PHE A 125 1.80 -25.56 -10.67
N PRO A 126 0.53 -25.77 -11.05
CA PRO A 126 -0.58 -25.70 -10.10
C PRO A 126 -0.35 -26.60 -8.87
N GLY A 127 -0.56 -26.06 -7.68
CA GLY A 127 -0.29 -26.71 -6.39
C GLY A 127 1.12 -26.46 -5.83
N ASP A 128 2.04 -25.89 -6.61
CA ASP A 128 3.35 -25.50 -6.10
C ASP A 128 3.23 -24.35 -5.10
N HIS A 129 4.17 -24.31 -4.14
CA HIS A 129 4.21 -23.30 -3.10
C HIS A 129 5.51 -22.51 -3.13
N PHE A 130 5.41 -21.19 -2.97
CA PHE A 130 6.58 -20.32 -2.82
C PHE A 130 6.24 -19.06 -2.02
N ASN A 131 7.26 -18.26 -1.71
CA ASN A 131 7.07 -17.01 -0.99
C ASN A 131 7.05 -15.82 -1.97
N ILE A 132 6.13 -14.90 -1.74
CA ILE A 132 6.11 -13.54 -2.30
C ILE A 132 6.31 -12.55 -1.15
N GLY A 133 7.53 -12.04 -1.01
CA GLY A 133 7.94 -11.34 0.20
C GLY A 133 7.72 -12.20 1.46
N ALA A 134 6.92 -11.71 2.41
CA ALA A 134 6.61 -12.43 3.64
C ALA A 134 5.40 -13.38 3.53
N ALA A 135 4.77 -13.48 2.36
CA ALA A 135 3.59 -14.31 2.14
C ALA A 135 3.92 -15.60 1.40
N ARG A 136 3.68 -16.76 2.02
CA ARG A 136 3.52 -18.06 1.35
C ARG A 136 2.26 -18.15 0.49
N VAL A 137 2.43 -18.50 -0.77
CA VAL A 137 1.34 -18.64 -1.73
C VAL A 137 1.38 -20.02 -2.39
N GLU A 138 0.21 -20.45 -2.84
CA GLU A 138 0.00 -21.60 -3.69
C GLU A 138 -0.29 -21.13 -5.12
N ILE A 139 0.22 -21.84 -6.11
CA ILE A 139 -0.10 -21.61 -7.51
C ILE A 139 -1.45 -22.22 -7.82
N VAL A 140 -2.41 -21.37 -8.16
CA VAL A 140 -3.76 -21.80 -8.57
C VAL A 140 -3.74 -22.15 -10.06
N SER A 141 -3.12 -21.31 -10.88
CA SER A 141 -2.93 -21.58 -12.30
C SER A 141 -1.76 -20.78 -12.87
N ASN A 142 -1.16 -21.32 -13.92
CA ASN A 142 -0.08 -20.68 -14.67
C ASN A 142 -0.42 -20.81 -16.16
N THR A 143 -0.86 -19.71 -16.77
CA THR A 143 -1.16 -19.64 -18.21
C THR A 143 0.01 -18.97 -18.93
N LYS A 144 -0.09 -18.74 -20.25
CA LYS A 144 0.95 -18.00 -20.98
C LYS A 144 1.11 -16.57 -20.45
N THR A 145 0.00 -15.91 -20.14
CA THR A 145 -0.09 -14.49 -19.79
C THR A 145 -0.09 -14.26 -18.29
N ASP A 146 -0.68 -15.16 -17.51
CA ASP A 146 -1.00 -14.89 -16.12
C ASP A 146 -0.48 -15.98 -15.19
N LEU A 147 0.03 -15.55 -14.03
CA LEU A 147 0.30 -16.42 -12.89
C LEU A 147 -0.69 -16.08 -11.78
N ASN A 148 -1.59 -17.01 -11.49
CA ASN A 148 -2.61 -16.88 -10.46
C ASN A 148 -2.20 -17.62 -9.18
N LEU A 149 -2.28 -16.92 -8.07
CA LEU A 149 -1.77 -17.33 -6.78
C LEU A 149 -2.87 -17.17 -5.72
N ARG A 150 -2.86 -18.05 -4.72
CA ARG A 150 -3.71 -17.94 -3.54
C ARG A 150 -2.83 -17.85 -2.30
N ARG A 151 -3.13 -16.89 -1.42
CA ARG A 151 -2.49 -16.80 -0.12
C ARG A 151 -2.94 -17.93 0.79
N ILE A 152 -1.98 -18.72 1.32
CA ILE A 152 -2.29 -19.90 2.16
C ILE A 152 -1.81 -19.82 3.62
N GLU A 153 -0.71 -19.12 3.95
CA GLU A 153 -0.15 -19.09 5.34
C GLU A 153 0.52 -17.80 5.74
#